data_AF-A0A969WHT6-F1
#
_entry.id   AF-A0A969WHT6-F1
#
_cell.length_a   1.000
_cell.length_b   1.000
_cell.length_c   1.000
_cell.angle_alpha   90.00
_cell.angle_beta   90.00
_cell.angle_gamma   90.00
#
_symmetry.space_group_name_H-M   'P 1'
#
loop_
_entity.id
_entity.type
_entity.pdbx_description
1 polymer ?
#
loop_
_entity_poly.entity_id
_entity_poly.type
_entity_poly.pdbx_seq_one_letter_code
_entity_poly.pdbx_strand_id
1 'polypeptide(L)'
;MDDSDLVKTAGDGWQGWGGRILIVLLTVWVFLVSFGAQGTPWASVAFSAAAGNGDWVKASLWQAALVGLPLLPLALWWPAARYRAAFRVWLTAVLFLLVLAPTRLFDPDESQMVLFAQTAVLFVLALAAWWLGRSEEMRGGGMRGWLAVGTAVFVTLPFWAWGSLGSLLDIFLALALGLLAGWLVGWIYGRFWLRSLAEDSRGLGWDIATGGFVAGTAVLIMASALSFNGVQLLLMIVLPALAWAAATLSLVPGSAKRGETARGNGVSSVRGDTAPSR
;
A
#
# COMPACT_ATOMS: atom_id res chain seq x y z
N MET A 1 -42.56 13.49 0.89
CA MET A 1 -41.34 12.98 0.26
C MET A 1 -41.21 13.77 -1.02
N ASP A 2 -40.26 14.69 -1.04
CA ASP A 2 -40.15 15.73 -2.05
C ASP A 2 -39.45 15.17 -3.31
N ASP A 3 -39.88 15.56 -4.51
CA ASP A 3 -39.30 15.05 -5.77
C ASP A 3 -37.79 15.37 -5.88
N SER A 4 -37.34 16.40 -5.16
CA SER A 4 -35.93 16.78 -5.02
C SER A 4 -35.07 15.71 -4.32
N ASP A 5 -35.65 14.89 -3.44
CA ASP A 5 -34.95 13.80 -2.73
C ASP A 5 -34.82 12.54 -3.60
N LEU A 6 -35.77 12.30 -4.51
CA LEU A 6 -35.74 11.17 -5.45
C LEU A 6 -34.65 11.34 -6.52
N VAL A 7 -34.40 12.56 -6.98
CA VAL A 7 -33.35 12.85 -7.97
C VAL A 7 -31.94 12.76 -7.35
N LYS A 8 -31.77 13.18 -6.09
CA LYS A 8 -30.48 13.03 -5.37
C LYS A 8 -30.11 11.58 -5.15
N THR A 9 -31.07 10.75 -4.73
CA THR A 9 -30.82 9.32 -4.47
C THR A 9 -30.49 8.53 -5.74
N ALA A 10 -31.05 8.89 -6.89
CA ALA A 10 -30.74 8.26 -8.18
C ALA A 10 -29.32 8.59 -8.70
N GLY A 11 -28.85 9.83 -8.52
CA GLY A 11 -27.51 10.26 -8.93
C GLY A 11 -26.38 9.64 -8.11
N ASP A 12 -26.60 9.44 -6.81
CA ASP A 12 -25.60 8.86 -5.89
C ASP A 12 -25.37 7.36 -6.15
N GLY A 13 -26.39 6.65 -6.63
CA GLY A 13 -26.30 5.23 -6.94
C GLY A 13 -25.29 4.93 -8.06
N TRP A 14 -25.38 5.63 -9.19
CA TRP A 14 -24.54 5.35 -10.35
C TRP A 14 -23.06 5.68 -10.10
N GLN A 15 -22.77 6.82 -9.47
CA GLN A 15 -21.41 7.20 -9.12
C GLN A 15 -20.78 6.26 -8.09
N GLY A 16 -21.60 5.76 -7.14
CA GLY A 16 -21.17 4.81 -6.14
C GLY A 16 -20.80 3.45 -6.74
N TRP A 17 -21.69 2.85 -7.54
CA TRP A 17 -21.49 1.54 -8.14
C TRP A 17 -20.42 1.55 -9.25
N GLY A 18 -20.41 2.59 -10.10
CA GLY A 18 -19.41 2.72 -11.16
C GLY A 18 -17.98 2.73 -10.63
N GLY A 19 -17.70 3.48 -9.55
CA GLY A 19 -16.37 3.50 -8.92
C GLY A 19 -15.95 2.15 -8.33
N ARG A 20 -16.89 1.35 -7.81
CA ARG A 20 -16.60 0.01 -7.26
C ARG A 20 -16.18 -0.97 -8.33
N ILE A 21 -16.99 -1.05 -9.39
CA ILE A 21 -16.72 -1.92 -10.53
C ILE A 21 -15.38 -1.52 -11.16
N LEU A 22 -15.13 -0.22 -11.29
CA LEU A 22 -13.88 0.28 -11.84
C LEU A 22 -12.65 -0.09 -10.99
N ILE A 23 -12.72 0.00 -9.65
CA ILE A 23 -11.62 -0.45 -8.78
C ILE A 23 -11.31 -1.92 -9.02
N VAL A 24 -12.32 -2.79 -9.05
CA VAL A 24 -12.12 -4.24 -9.23
C VAL A 24 -11.52 -4.52 -10.61
N LEU A 25 -12.07 -3.91 -11.66
CA LEU A 25 -11.55 -4.05 -13.02
C LEU A 25 -10.10 -3.58 -13.13
N LEU A 26 -9.77 -2.44 -12.52
CA LEU A 26 -8.40 -1.92 -12.53
C LEU A 26 -7.45 -2.76 -11.70
N THR A 27 -7.87 -3.31 -10.56
CA THR A 27 -7.04 -4.26 -9.81
C THR A 27 -6.73 -5.50 -10.65
N VAL A 28 -7.72 -6.07 -11.34
CA VAL A 28 -7.51 -7.21 -12.24
C VAL A 28 -6.59 -6.82 -13.40
N TRP A 29 -6.79 -5.65 -14.01
CA TRP A 29 -5.92 -5.12 -15.05
C TRP A 29 -4.47 -4.99 -14.58
N VAL A 30 -4.24 -4.34 -13.44
CA VAL A 30 -2.91 -4.19 -12.84
C VAL A 30 -2.28 -5.55 -12.58
N PHE A 31 -3.04 -6.50 -12.05
CA PHE A 31 -2.55 -7.85 -11.83
C PHE A 31 -2.07 -8.51 -13.13
N LEU A 32 -2.90 -8.52 -14.17
CA LEU A 32 -2.56 -9.12 -15.45
C LEU A 32 -1.35 -8.43 -16.10
N VAL A 33 -1.31 -7.10 -16.09
CA VAL A 33 -0.21 -6.32 -16.68
C VAL A 33 1.09 -6.52 -15.89
N SER A 34 1.04 -6.48 -14.55
CA SER A 34 2.23 -6.68 -13.72
C SER A 34 2.80 -8.09 -13.89
N PHE A 35 1.99 -9.14 -13.80
CA PHE A 35 2.47 -10.51 -13.98
C PHE A 35 2.88 -10.79 -15.43
N GLY A 36 2.16 -10.25 -16.42
CA GLY A 36 2.53 -10.38 -17.83
C GLY A 36 3.87 -9.71 -18.13
N ALA A 37 4.03 -8.44 -17.72
CA ALA A 37 5.25 -7.69 -17.95
C ALA A 37 6.46 -8.33 -17.26
N GLN A 38 6.34 -8.69 -15.98
CA GLN A 38 7.47 -9.24 -15.20
C GLN A 38 7.70 -10.73 -15.46
N GLY A 39 6.68 -11.47 -15.87
CA GLY A 39 6.77 -12.88 -16.21
C GLY A 39 7.55 -13.12 -17.51
N THR A 40 7.54 -12.18 -18.45
CA THR A 40 8.27 -12.33 -19.72
C THR A 40 9.80 -12.39 -19.58
N PRO A 41 10.50 -11.44 -18.92
CA PRO A 41 11.94 -11.54 -18.70
C PRO A 41 12.29 -12.67 -17.70
N TRP A 42 11.38 -13.00 -16.78
CA TRP A 42 11.57 -14.16 -15.91
C TRP A 42 11.56 -15.47 -16.71
N ALA A 43 10.60 -15.65 -17.62
CA ALA A 43 10.48 -16.85 -18.44
C ALA A 43 11.65 -16.99 -19.42
N SER A 44 12.14 -15.90 -20.00
CA SER A 44 13.30 -15.97 -20.90
C SER A 44 14.54 -16.49 -20.18
N VAL A 45 14.82 -16.01 -18.97
CA VAL A 45 15.91 -16.53 -18.12
C VAL A 45 15.68 -18.00 -17.77
N ALA A 46 14.46 -18.37 -17.34
CA ALA A 46 14.13 -19.73 -16.91
C ALA A 46 14.27 -20.76 -18.04
N PHE A 47 13.98 -20.39 -19.29
CA PHE A 47 14.06 -21.27 -20.46
C PHE A 47 15.35 -21.07 -21.27
N SER A 48 16.39 -20.50 -20.67
CA SER A 48 17.72 -20.31 -21.27
C SER A 48 17.71 -19.52 -22.59
N ALA A 49 16.71 -18.68 -22.79
CA ALA A 49 16.78 -17.65 -23.82
C ALA A 49 17.69 -16.52 -23.33
N ALA A 50 18.49 -15.94 -24.22
CA ALA A 50 19.35 -14.81 -23.88
C ALA A 50 18.49 -13.58 -23.55
N ALA A 51 18.13 -13.40 -22.29
CA ALA A 51 17.51 -12.20 -21.77
C ALA A 51 18.61 -11.17 -21.49
N GLY A 52 18.55 -10.00 -22.11
CA GLY A 52 19.46 -8.91 -21.75
C GLY A 52 18.94 -8.13 -20.54
N ASN A 53 19.83 -7.46 -19.79
CA ASN A 53 19.42 -6.58 -18.68
C ASN A 53 18.41 -5.51 -19.11
N GLY A 54 18.52 -5.07 -20.37
CA GLY A 54 17.57 -4.13 -20.96
C GLY A 54 16.12 -4.63 -20.99
N ASP A 55 15.89 -5.94 -20.93
CA ASP A 55 14.54 -6.51 -20.98
C ASP A 55 13.78 -6.33 -19.66
N TRP A 56 14.47 -6.36 -18.51
CA TRP A 56 13.89 -6.04 -17.21
C TRP A 56 13.49 -4.56 -17.09
N VAL A 57 14.30 -3.67 -17.67
CA VAL A 57 13.97 -2.23 -17.75
C VAL A 57 12.79 -2.01 -18.68
N LYS A 58 12.80 -2.60 -19.88
CA LYS A 58 11.66 -2.52 -20.82
C LYS A 58 10.38 -3.04 -20.19
N ALA A 59 10.44 -4.15 -19.45
CA ALA A 59 9.29 -4.70 -18.73
C ALA A 59 8.72 -3.69 -17.71
N SER A 60 9.59 -3.05 -16.91
CA SER A 60 9.17 -1.99 -15.98
C SER A 60 8.55 -0.79 -16.69
N LEU A 61 9.13 -0.35 -17.81
CA LEU A 61 8.61 0.77 -18.61
C LEU A 61 7.26 0.42 -19.24
N TRP A 62 7.11 -0.79 -19.78
CA TRP A 62 5.84 -1.26 -20.34
C TRP A 62 4.75 -1.37 -19.29
N GLN A 63 5.06 -1.96 -18.12
CA GLN A 63 4.14 -2.01 -17.01
C GLN A 63 3.74 -0.59 -16.56
N ALA A 64 4.70 0.31 -16.40
CA ALA A 64 4.44 1.68 -16.00
C ALA A 64 3.58 2.43 -17.01
N ALA A 65 3.77 2.21 -18.32
CA ALA A 65 2.93 2.80 -19.36
C ALA A 65 1.51 2.22 -19.33
N LEU A 66 1.37 0.90 -19.35
CA LEU A 66 0.08 0.21 -19.42
C LEU A 66 -0.78 0.38 -18.15
N VAL A 67 -0.15 0.59 -16.99
CA VAL A 67 -0.85 0.89 -15.73
C VAL A 67 -0.97 2.40 -15.50
N GLY A 68 0.10 3.16 -15.71
CA GLY A 68 0.14 4.60 -15.41
C GLY A 68 -0.72 5.44 -16.34
N LEU A 69 -0.73 5.16 -17.65
CA LEU A 69 -1.52 5.94 -18.62
C LEU A 69 -3.03 5.92 -18.34
N PRO A 70 -3.69 4.76 -18.08
CA PRO A 70 -5.10 4.77 -17.72
C PRO A 70 -5.36 5.35 -16.32
N LEU A 71 -4.42 5.22 -15.38
CA LEU A 71 -4.58 5.78 -14.04
C LEU A 71 -4.44 7.30 -13.99
N LEU A 72 -3.61 7.90 -14.85
CA LEU A 72 -3.36 9.33 -14.87
C LEU A 72 -4.65 10.18 -15.00
N PRO A 73 -5.51 9.99 -16.02
CA PRO A 73 -6.75 10.75 -16.14
C PRO A 73 -7.70 10.50 -14.96
N LEU A 74 -7.73 9.27 -14.43
CA LEU A 74 -8.56 8.91 -13.29
C LEU A 74 -8.09 9.58 -11.99
N ALA A 75 -6.78 9.66 -11.75
CA ALA A 75 -6.20 10.29 -10.57
C ALA A 75 -6.37 11.82 -10.56
N LEU A 76 -6.52 12.44 -11.73
CA LEU A 76 -6.68 13.88 -11.90
C LEU A 76 -8.15 14.31 -11.93
N TRP A 77 -8.99 13.63 -12.72
CA TRP A 77 -10.32 14.12 -13.08
C TRP A 77 -11.48 13.33 -12.49
N TRP A 78 -11.23 12.22 -11.77
CA TRP A 78 -12.34 11.47 -11.19
C TRP A 78 -13.12 12.31 -10.16
N PRO A 79 -14.46 12.40 -10.26
CA PRO A 79 -15.25 13.36 -9.48
C PRO A 79 -15.29 13.01 -7.98
N ALA A 80 -15.38 11.73 -7.65
CA ALA A 80 -15.44 11.28 -6.26
C ALA A 80 -14.05 11.24 -5.62
N ALA A 81 -13.86 12.04 -4.56
CA ALA A 81 -12.58 12.22 -3.87
C ALA A 81 -11.95 10.90 -3.38
N ARG A 82 -12.77 9.99 -2.84
CA ARG A 82 -12.33 8.65 -2.39
C ARG A 82 -11.66 7.83 -3.50
N TYR A 83 -12.34 7.65 -4.62
CA TYR A 83 -11.78 6.85 -5.73
C TYR A 83 -10.57 7.55 -6.36
N ARG A 84 -10.61 8.89 -6.43
CA ARG A 84 -9.45 9.67 -6.87
C ARG A 84 -8.23 9.46 -5.97
N ALA A 85 -8.41 9.34 -4.65
CA ALA A 85 -7.35 9.02 -3.72
C ALA A 85 -6.75 7.62 -3.96
N ALA A 86 -7.58 6.61 -4.24
CA ALA A 86 -7.10 5.27 -4.64
C ALA A 86 -6.22 5.34 -5.89
N PHE A 87 -6.67 6.04 -6.93
CA PHE A 87 -5.90 6.17 -8.17
C PHE A 87 -4.60 6.95 -7.97
N ARG A 88 -4.57 7.93 -7.06
CA ARG A 88 -3.32 8.63 -6.68
C ARG A 88 -2.34 7.71 -5.98
N VAL A 89 -2.80 6.86 -5.05
CA VAL A 89 -1.94 5.83 -4.42
C VAL A 89 -1.30 4.94 -5.49
N TRP A 90 -2.10 4.42 -6.42
CA TRP A 90 -1.61 3.54 -7.48
C TRP A 90 -0.69 4.27 -8.45
N LEU A 91 -0.99 5.52 -8.81
CA LEU A 91 -0.11 6.33 -9.65
C LEU A 91 1.23 6.62 -8.95
N THR A 92 1.24 6.89 -7.65
CA THR A 92 2.49 7.03 -6.88
C THR A 92 3.27 5.71 -6.84
N ALA A 93 2.59 4.57 -6.75
CA ALA A 93 3.24 3.26 -6.87
C ALA A 93 3.86 3.02 -8.26
N VAL A 94 3.24 3.52 -9.34
CA VAL A 94 3.83 3.51 -10.69
C VAL A 94 5.07 4.42 -10.76
N LEU A 95 5.04 5.60 -10.15
CA LEU A 95 6.22 6.47 -10.07
C LEU A 95 7.37 5.78 -9.30
N PHE A 96 7.05 5.08 -8.22
CA PHE A 96 8.02 4.26 -7.49
C PHE A 96 8.67 3.19 -8.39
N LEU A 97 7.86 2.46 -9.17
CA LEU A 97 8.35 1.48 -10.16
C LEU A 97 9.30 2.14 -11.18
N LEU A 98 8.95 3.33 -11.69
CA LEU A 98 9.80 4.06 -12.63
C LEU A 98 11.12 4.53 -12.02
N VAL A 99 11.09 5.00 -10.78
CA VAL A 99 12.29 5.44 -10.07
C VAL A 99 13.24 4.28 -9.77
N LEU A 100 12.71 3.07 -9.49
CA LEU A 100 13.53 1.88 -9.32
C LEU A 100 13.93 1.19 -10.63
N ALA A 101 13.30 1.48 -11.76
CA ALA A 101 13.61 0.84 -13.04
C ALA A 101 15.10 0.89 -13.43
N PRO A 102 15.86 2.00 -13.23
CA PRO A 102 17.29 2.04 -13.55
C PRO A 102 18.14 1.05 -12.76
N THR A 103 17.72 0.66 -11.55
CA THR A 103 18.43 -0.37 -10.76
C THR A 103 18.41 -1.73 -11.46
N ARG A 104 17.58 -1.91 -12.49
CA ARG A 104 17.48 -3.15 -13.28
C ARG A 104 18.46 -3.24 -14.44
N LEU A 105 19.36 -2.26 -14.58
CA LEU A 105 20.46 -2.33 -15.53
C LEU A 105 21.63 -3.20 -15.05
N PHE A 106 21.74 -3.42 -13.73
CA PHE A 106 22.73 -4.33 -13.15
C PHE A 106 22.42 -5.78 -13.50
N ASP A 107 23.48 -6.58 -13.64
CA ASP A 107 23.34 -8.00 -13.95
C ASP A 107 22.71 -8.78 -12.77
N PRO A 108 21.90 -9.81 -13.03
CA PRO A 108 21.23 -10.58 -11.98
C PRO A 108 22.17 -11.38 -11.04
N ASP A 109 23.42 -11.61 -11.45
CA ASP A 109 24.47 -12.24 -10.65
C ASP A 109 25.08 -11.27 -9.63
N GLU A 110 24.98 -9.97 -9.85
CA GLU A 110 25.41 -8.91 -8.92
C GLU A 110 24.30 -8.56 -7.90
N SER A 111 23.70 -9.57 -7.27
CA SER A 111 22.56 -9.38 -6.34
C SER A 111 22.85 -8.38 -5.22
N GLN A 112 24.10 -8.29 -4.77
CA GLN A 112 24.53 -7.32 -3.76
C GLN A 112 24.50 -5.88 -4.26
N MET A 113 25.01 -5.61 -5.46
CA MET A 113 25.00 -4.26 -6.05
C MET A 113 23.58 -3.78 -6.31
N VAL A 114 22.75 -4.69 -6.79
CA VAL A 114 21.32 -4.50 -6.96
C VAL A 114 20.63 -4.11 -5.64
N LEU A 115 20.80 -4.91 -4.58
CA LEU A 115 20.16 -4.65 -3.29
C LEU A 115 20.64 -3.33 -2.69
N PHE A 116 21.94 -3.03 -2.83
CA PHE A 116 22.53 -1.77 -2.40
C PHE A 116 21.92 -0.58 -3.16
N ALA A 117 21.85 -0.65 -4.49
CA ALA A 117 21.30 0.42 -5.33
C ALA A 117 19.81 0.66 -5.03
N GLN A 118 19.01 -0.39 -4.91
CA GLN A 118 17.60 -0.28 -4.54
C GLN A 118 17.44 0.34 -3.14
N THR A 119 18.22 -0.12 -2.17
CA THR A 119 18.19 0.41 -0.80
C THR A 119 18.56 1.89 -0.77
N ALA A 120 19.60 2.30 -1.51
CA ALA A 120 20.03 3.69 -1.60
C ALA A 120 18.93 4.59 -2.20
N VAL A 121 18.30 4.16 -3.30
CA VAL A 121 17.19 4.90 -3.92
C VAL A 121 15.99 5.00 -2.97
N LEU A 122 15.62 3.90 -2.29
CA LEU A 122 14.54 3.93 -1.30
C LEU A 122 14.84 4.83 -0.12
N PHE A 123 16.10 4.88 0.33
CA PHE A 123 16.50 5.76 1.41
C PHE A 123 16.33 7.23 1.02
N VAL A 124 16.73 7.62 -0.19
CA VAL A 124 16.52 8.98 -0.72
C VAL A 124 15.03 9.31 -0.83
N LEU A 125 14.22 8.39 -1.38
CA LEU A 125 12.77 8.56 -1.46
C LEU A 125 12.14 8.70 -0.07
N ALA A 126 12.58 7.90 0.90
CA ALA A 126 12.09 7.96 2.26
C ALA A 126 12.43 9.30 2.93
N LEU A 127 13.66 9.79 2.74
CA LEU A 127 14.09 11.09 3.24
C LEU A 127 13.28 12.24 2.61
N ALA A 128 13.03 12.18 1.31
CA ALA A 128 12.20 13.16 0.60
C ALA A 128 10.76 13.16 1.12
N ALA A 129 10.15 11.97 1.26
CA ALA A 129 8.80 11.80 1.79
C ALA A 129 8.69 12.28 3.25
N TRP A 130 9.71 12.02 4.07
CA TRP A 130 9.77 12.51 5.46
C TRP A 130 9.84 14.03 5.50
N TRP A 131 10.66 14.65 4.64
CA TRP A 131 10.78 16.10 4.56
C TRP A 131 9.47 16.77 4.11
N LEU A 132 8.77 16.17 3.14
CA LEU A 132 7.45 16.60 2.67
C LEU A 132 6.32 16.38 3.70
N GLY A 133 6.50 15.45 4.63
CA GLY A 133 5.46 14.94 5.53
C GLY A 133 5.64 15.25 7.01
N ARG A 134 6.46 16.24 7.38
CA ARG A 134 6.83 16.57 8.78
C ARG A 134 5.68 16.82 9.77
N SER A 135 4.43 16.86 9.32
CA SER A 135 3.26 17.26 10.11
C SER A 135 2.29 16.13 10.49
N GLU A 136 2.42 14.90 9.98
CA GLU A 136 1.51 13.79 10.35
C GLU A 136 2.20 12.82 11.32
N GLU A 137 1.87 12.93 12.62
CA GLU A 137 2.22 11.90 13.61
C GLU A 137 1.56 10.58 13.21
N MET A 138 2.36 9.62 12.74
CA MET A 138 1.93 8.23 12.57
C MET A 138 1.66 7.60 13.96
N ARG A 139 0.51 7.91 14.54
CA ARG A 139 0.06 7.34 15.82
C ARG A 139 -0.42 5.91 15.60
N GLY A 140 0.41 4.94 15.99
CA GLY A 140 0.04 3.53 15.93
C GLY A 140 1.10 2.59 16.47
N GLY A 141 1.48 2.73 17.75
CA GLY A 141 2.54 1.92 18.36
C GLY A 141 2.04 1.07 19.53
N GLY A 142 1.93 -0.24 19.34
CA GLY A 142 1.61 -1.22 20.38
C GLY A 142 1.45 -2.61 19.76
N MET A 143 0.31 -3.27 20.03
CA MET A 143 0.02 -4.63 19.57
C MET A 143 0.14 -4.83 18.05
N ARG A 144 -0.26 -3.83 17.24
CA ARG A 144 -0.23 -3.92 15.77
C ARG A 144 1.19 -4.05 15.23
N GLY A 145 2.17 -3.39 15.86
CA GLY A 145 3.58 -3.51 15.50
C GLY A 145 4.11 -4.91 15.78
N TRP A 146 3.77 -5.49 16.93
CA TRP A 146 4.16 -6.86 17.28
C TRP A 146 3.55 -7.91 16.34
N LEU A 147 2.31 -7.73 15.90
CA LEU A 147 1.70 -8.61 14.89
C LEU A 147 2.44 -8.54 13.55
N ALA A 148 2.88 -7.34 13.13
CA ALA A 148 3.67 -7.19 11.92
C ALA A 148 5.03 -7.90 12.04
N VAL A 149 5.71 -7.76 13.18
CA VAL A 149 6.97 -8.46 13.48
C VAL A 149 6.75 -9.98 13.47
N GLY A 150 5.72 -10.48 14.15
CA GLY A 150 5.40 -11.91 14.19
C GLY A 150 5.11 -12.48 12.80
N THR A 151 4.39 -11.73 11.96
CA THR A 151 4.12 -12.11 10.57
C THR A 151 5.41 -12.14 9.73
N ALA A 152 6.27 -11.14 9.88
CA ALA A 152 7.57 -11.10 9.19
C ALA A 152 8.46 -12.29 9.57
N VAL A 153 8.52 -12.64 10.87
CA VAL A 153 9.23 -13.83 11.34
C VAL A 153 8.62 -15.09 10.73
N PHE A 154 7.31 -15.27 10.79
CA PHE A 154 6.64 -16.46 10.26
C PHE A 154 6.89 -16.65 8.75
N VAL A 155 6.80 -15.57 7.96
CA VAL A 155 7.05 -15.60 6.51
C VAL A 155 8.51 -15.92 6.19
N THR A 156 9.45 -15.54 7.06
CA THR A 156 10.88 -15.78 6.84
C THR A 156 11.36 -17.15 7.32
N LEU A 157 10.62 -17.85 8.20
CA LEU A 157 10.99 -19.17 8.74
C LEU A 157 11.42 -20.21 7.69
N PRO A 158 10.76 -20.36 6.53
CA PRO A 158 11.17 -21.35 5.54
C PRO A 158 12.60 -21.10 5.03
N PHE A 159 13.00 -19.84 4.86
CA PHE A 159 14.35 -19.46 4.41
C PHE A 159 15.41 -19.77 5.46
N TRP A 160 15.08 -19.62 6.74
CA TRP A 160 15.93 -20.06 7.85
C TRP A 160 16.10 -21.58 7.86
N ALA A 161 15.01 -22.33 7.67
CA ALA A 161 15.02 -23.79 7.69
C ALA A 161 15.84 -24.40 6.54
N TRP A 162 15.86 -23.74 5.36
CA TRP A 162 16.63 -24.19 4.20
C TRP A 162 18.05 -23.59 4.11
N GLY A 163 18.49 -22.80 5.10
CA GLY A 163 19.85 -22.27 5.16
C GLY A 163 20.20 -21.28 4.04
N SER A 164 19.21 -20.64 3.42
CA SER A 164 19.42 -19.77 2.24
C SER A 164 19.74 -18.31 2.61
N LEU A 165 20.25 -18.06 3.83
CA LEU A 165 20.35 -16.70 4.39
C LEU A 165 21.44 -15.83 3.74
N GLY A 166 22.25 -16.39 2.85
CA GLY A 166 23.30 -15.65 2.16
C GLY A 166 24.34 -15.07 3.13
N SER A 167 24.96 -13.96 2.76
CA SER A 167 25.90 -13.24 3.64
C SER A 167 25.15 -12.35 4.65
N LEU A 168 25.82 -11.99 5.75
CA LEU A 168 25.25 -11.03 6.73
C LEU A 168 24.89 -9.68 6.09
N LEU A 169 25.64 -9.25 5.07
CA LEU A 169 25.35 -8.03 4.33
C LEU A 169 24.05 -8.15 3.54
N ASP A 170 23.78 -9.30 2.92
CA ASP A 170 22.54 -9.55 2.18
C ASP A 170 21.33 -9.47 3.11
N ILE A 171 21.44 -10.06 4.31
CA ILE A 171 20.39 -10.00 5.34
C ILE A 171 20.13 -8.54 5.73
N PHE A 172 21.19 -7.78 6.00
CA PHE A 172 21.07 -6.37 6.38
C PHE A 172 20.43 -5.53 5.28
N LEU A 173 20.88 -5.68 4.03
CA LEU A 173 20.34 -4.94 2.88
C LEU A 173 18.89 -5.34 2.60
N ALA A 174 18.55 -6.63 2.64
CA ALA A 174 17.17 -7.08 2.44
C ALA A 174 16.23 -6.56 3.54
N LEU A 175 16.70 -6.56 4.80
CA LEU A 175 15.93 -6.00 5.93
C LEU A 175 15.74 -4.49 5.77
N ALA A 176 16.80 -3.75 5.43
CA ALA A 176 16.74 -2.31 5.21
C ALA A 176 15.81 -1.97 4.04
N LEU A 177 15.92 -2.69 2.92
CA LEU A 177 15.05 -2.54 1.76
C LEU A 177 13.58 -2.77 2.12
N GLY A 178 13.29 -3.86 2.84
CA GLY A 178 11.95 -4.21 3.28
C GLY A 178 11.34 -3.17 4.24
N LEU A 179 12.12 -2.68 5.20
CA LEU A 179 11.69 -1.64 6.14
C LEU A 179 11.41 -0.32 5.43
N LEU A 180 12.31 0.12 4.53
CA LEU A 180 12.12 1.35 3.76
C LEU A 180 10.92 1.25 2.82
N ALA A 181 10.77 0.12 2.12
CA ALA A 181 9.63 -0.12 1.24
C ALA A 181 8.32 -0.13 2.04
N GLY A 182 8.26 -0.85 3.16
CA GLY A 182 7.10 -0.89 4.04
C GLY A 182 6.73 0.47 4.61
N TRP A 183 7.72 1.26 5.03
CA TRP A 183 7.52 2.63 5.48
C TRP A 183 6.97 3.53 4.37
N LEU A 184 7.53 3.45 3.15
CA LEU A 184 7.03 4.21 1.99
C LEU A 184 5.60 3.82 1.62
N VAL A 185 5.26 2.53 1.61
CA VAL A 185 3.88 2.04 1.41
C VAL A 185 2.96 2.65 2.45
N GLY A 186 3.33 2.59 3.74
CA GLY A 186 2.56 3.15 4.83
C GLY A 186 2.37 4.66 4.70
N TRP A 187 3.41 5.39 4.28
CA TRP A 187 3.37 6.82 4.02
C TRP A 187 2.44 7.17 2.85
N ILE A 188 2.58 6.52 1.69
CA ILE A 188 1.72 6.75 0.52
C ILE A 188 0.25 6.46 0.88
N TYR A 189 0.01 5.30 1.52
CA TYR A 189 -1.33 4.87 1.90
C TYR A 189 -1.96 5.80 2.94
N GLY A 190 -1.21 6.21 3.96
CA GLY A 190 -1.68 7.16 4.96
C GLY A 190 -2.02 8.53 4.35
N ARG A 191 -1.10 9.06 3.55
CA ARG A 191 -1.17 10.41 2.98
C ARG A 191 -2.34 10.62 2.03
N PHE A 192 -2.63 9.62 1.18
CA PHE A 192 -3.67 9.73 0.17
C PHE A 192 -4.96 9.01 0.58
N TRP A 193 -4.87 7.74 0.99
CA TRP A 193 -6.06 6.91 1.19
C TRP A 193 -6.70 7.11 2.56
N LEU A 194 -5.95 6.94 3.66
CA LEU A 194 -6.52 7.03 5.01
C LEU A 194 -7.13 8.41 5.28
N ARG A 195 -6.48 9.47 4.81
CA ARG A 195 -7.02 10.83 4.87
C ARG A 195 -8.36 10.97 4.15
N SER A 196 -8.47 10.43 2.93
CA SER A 196 -9.73 10.49 2.18
C SER A 196 -10.82 9.63 2.83
N LEU A 197 -10.46 8.56 3.52
CA LEU A 197 -11.40 7.67 4.21
C LEU A 197 -11.98 8.33 5.48
N ALA A 198 -11.19 9.17 6.16
CA ALA A 198 -11.66 9.97 7.29
C ALA A 198 -12.70 11.02 6.86
N GLU A 199 -12.63 11.50 5.61
CA GLU A 199 -13.55 12.48 5.05
C GLU A 199 -14.82 11.83 4.45
N ASP A 200 -14.72 10.62 3.84
CA ASP A 200 -15.83 9.92 3.15
C ASP A 200 -15.84 8.40 3.44
N SER A 201 -16.32 8.04 4.64
CA SER A 201 -16.53 6.64 5.05
C SER A 201 -17.90 6.11 4.59
N ARG A 202 -17.93 4.88 4.06
CA ARG A 202 -19.15 4.21 3.58
C ARG A 202 -19.51 2.96 4.39
N GLY A 203 -19.03 2.92 5.63
CA GLY A 203 -19.19 1.80 6.55
C GLY A 203 -17.98 0.89 6.60
N LEU A 204 -17.75 0.30 7.77
CA LEU A 204 -16.55 -0.44 8.11
C LEU A 204 -16.23 -1.58 7.13
N GLY A 205 -17.22 -2.41 6.79
CA GLY A 205 -17.00 -3.54 5.88
C GLY A 205 -16.52 -3.12 4.50
N TRP A 206 -17.09 -2.03 3.97
CA TRP A 206 -16.68 -1.51 2.65
C TRP A 206 -15.34 -0.82 2.68
N ASP A 207 -15.07 -0.07 3.73
CA ASP A 207 -13.80 0.61 3.92
C ASP A 207 -12.66 -0.40 4.06
N ILE A 208 -12.90 -1.54 4.72
CA ILE A 208 -11.97 -2.68 4.79
C ILE A 208 -11.74 -3.27 3.40
N ALA A 209 -12.80 -3.62 2.67
CA ALA A 209 -12.67 -4.25 1.36
C ALA A 209 -11.96 -3.34 0.34
N THR A 210 -12.40 -2.07 0.23
CA THR A 210 -11.76 -1.13 -0.71
C THR A 210 -10.33 -0.77 -0.27
N GLY A 211 -10.10 -0.54 1.03
CA GLY A 211 -8.76 -0.26 1.54
C GLY A 211 -7.80 -1.42 1.28
N GLY A 212 -8.27 -2.66 1.43
CA GLY A 212 -7.52 -3.86 1.09
C GLY A 212 -7.15 -3.94 -0.40
N PHE A 213 -8.11 -3.70 -1.31
CA PHE A 213 -7.83 -3.61 -2.75
C PHE A 213 -6.81 -2.52 -3.08
N VAL A 214 -6.96 -1.33 -2.48
CA VAL A 214 -6.07 -0.20 -2.73
C VAL A 214 -4.66 -0.50 -2.24
N ALA A 215 -4.50 -0.97 -1.00
CA ALA A 215 -3.21 -1.32 -0.41
C ALA A 215 -2.56 -2.49 -1.15
N GLY A 216 -3.31 -3.56 -1.40
CA GLY A 216 -2.83 -4.75 -2.11
C GLY A 216 -2.35 -4.44 -3.53
N THR A 217 -3.14 -3.68 -4.29
CA THR A 217 -2.77 -3.28 -5.66
C THR A 217 -1.57 -2.34 -5.68
N ALA A 218 -1.48 -1.39 -4.74
CA ALA A 218 -0.32 -0.51 -4.63
C ALA A 218 0.96 -1.30 -4.34
N VAL A 219 0.89 -2.21 -3.36
CA VAL A 219 2.01 -3.07 -3.00
C VAL A 219 2.36 -4.04 -4.12
N LEU A 220 1.40 -4.53 -4.91
CA LEU A 220 1.68 -5.34 -6.10
C LEU A 220 2.52 -4.56 -7.13
N ILE A 221 2.14 -3.32 -7.42
CA ILE A 221 2.89 -2.45 -8.33
C ILE A 221 4.30 -2.18 -7.76
N MET A 222 4.42 -1.87 -6.47
CA MET A 222 5.74 -1.63 -5.86
C MET A 222 6.60 -2.90 -5.80
N ALA A 223 6.01 -4.05 -5.43
CA ALA A 223 6.66 -5.36 -5.37
C ALA A 223 7.21 -5.77 -6.73
N SER A 224 6.52 -5.43 -7.82
CA SER A 224 7.02 -5.68 -9.16
C SER A 224 8.29 -4.91 -9.53
N ALA A 225 8.70 -3.92 -8.73
CA ALA A 225 9.96 -3.19 -8.86
C ALA A 225 11.04 -3.70 -7.89
N LEU A 226 10.61 -4.34 -6.80
CA LEU A 226 11.46 -4.81 -5.70
C LEU A 226 11.92 -6.24 -5.99
N SER A 227 13.21 -6.50 -5.76
CA SER A 227 13.85 -7.78 -6.07
C SER A 227 14.02 -8.06 -7.57
N PHE A 228 14.74 -9.15 -7.82
CA PHE A 228 15.17 -9.67 -9.11
C PHE A 228 14.94 -11.18 -9.10
N ASN A 229 14.92 -11.78 -10.30
CA ASN A 229 14.78 -13.22 -10.49
C ASN A 229 13.42 -13.77 -9.99
N GLY A 230 13.35 -15.08 -9.74
CA GLY A 230 12.10 -15.76 -9.35
C GLY A 230 11.48 -15.31 -8.02
N VAL A 231 12.27 -14.68 -7.14
CA VAL A 231 11.75 -14.15 -5.86
C VAL A 231 10.79 -12.99 -6.09
N GLN A 232 10.98 -12.20 -7.15
CA GLN A 232 10.11 -11.07 -7.48
C GLN A 232 8.65 -11.51 -7.69
N LEU A 233 8.42 -12.59 -8.44
CA LEU A 233 7.06 -13.11 -8.67
C LEU A 233 6.42 -13.60 -7.37
N LEU A 234 7.21 -14.22 -6.48
CA LEU A 234 6.73 -14.63 -5.16
C LEU A 234 6.34 -13.42 -4.30
N LEU A 235 7.14 -12.35 -4.29
CA LEU A 235 6.81 -11.11 -3.59
C LEU A 235 5.55 -10.44 -4.14
N MET A 236 5.34 -10.49 -5.46
CA MET A 236 4.12 -10.01 -6.10
C MET A 236 2.86 -10.79 -5.70
N ILE A 237 2.99 -12.00 -5.16
CA ILE A 237 1.86 -12.77 -4.63
C ILE A 237 1.68 -12.51 -3.13
N VAL A 238 2.78 -12.61 -2.36
CA VAL A 238 2.73 -12.59 -0.89
C VAL A 238 2.48 -11.19 -0.35
N LEU A 239 3.18 -10.17 -0.88
CA LEU A 239 3.11 -8.82 -0.32
C LEU A 239 1.73 -8.16 -0.44
N PRO A 240 0.97 -8.30 -1.56
CA PRO A 240 -0.38 -7.75 -1.65
C PRO A 240 -1.34 -8.32 -0.60
N ALA A 241 -1.25 -9.62 -0.30
CA ALA A 241 -2.07 -10.25 0.73
C ALA A 241 -1.74 -9.69 2.13
N LEU A 242 -0.45 -9.51 2.43
CA LEU A 242 0.00 -8.89 3.68
C LEU A 242 -0.44 -7.43 3.78
N ALA A 243 -0.38 -6.68 2.68
CA ALA A 243 -0.82 -5.29 2.63
C ALA A 243 -2.33 -5.17 2.88
N TRP A 244 -3.13 -6.09 2.33
CA TRP A 244 -4.55 -6.18 2.62
C TRP A 244 -4.80 -6.43 4.11
N ALA A 245 -4.13 -7.44 4.69
CA ALA A 245 -4.26 -7.75 6.11
C ALA A 245 -3.88 -6.54 6.99
N ALA A 246 -2.77 -5.87 6.69
CA ALA A 246 -2.34 -4.66 7.41
C ALA A 246 -3.37 -3.52 7.29
N ALA A 247 -3.94 -3.30 6.09
CA ALA A 247 -5.00 -2.33 5.88
C ALA A 247 -6.24 -2.65 6.72
N THR A 248 -6.67 -3.92 6.78
CA THR A 248 -7.82 -4.32 7.62
C THR A 248 -7.57 -4.04 9.10
N LEU A 249 -6.39 -4.40 9.61
CA LEU A 249 -6.01 -4.20 11.01
C LEU A 249 -5.94 -2.73 11.39
N SER A 250 -5.58 -1.85 10.43
CA SER A 250 -5.55 -0.41 10.66
C SER A 250 -6.93 0.18 10.93
N LEU A 251 -7.97 -0.38 10.31
CA LEU A 251 -9.35 0.13 10.35
C LEU A 251 -10.18 -0.40 11.52
N VAL A 252 -9.80 -1.55 12.10
CA VAL A 252 -10.50 -2.10 13.28
C VAL A 252 -10.26 -1.20 14.49
N PRO A 253 -11.30 -0.56 15.09
CA PRO A 253 -11.13 0.32 16.24
C PRO A 253 -10.46 -0.42 17.40
N GLY A 254 -9.35 0.12 17.91
CA GLY A 254 -8.69 -0.45 19.10
C GLY A 254 -9.62 -0.34 20.30
N SER A 255 -9.84 -1.46 20.99
CA SER A 255 -10.72 -1.63 22.16
C SER A 255 -10.42 -0.68 23.35
N ALA A 256 -9.34 0.10 23.27
CA ALA A 256 -8.81 0.94 24.34
C ALA A 256 -9.71 2.13 24.74
N LYS A 257 -10.58 2.63 23.85
CA LYS A 257 -11.45 3.79 24.18
C LYS A 257 -12.76 3.43 24.89
N ARG A 258 -13.08 2.14 25.08
CA ARG A 258 -14.35 1.72 25.70
C ARG A 258 -14.34 1.80 27.23
N GLY A 259 -13.20 2.02 27.87
CA GLY A 259 -13.07 2.14 29.33
C GLY A 259 -13.15 3.58 29.87
N GLU A 260 -12.86 4.59 29.05
CA GLU A 260 -12.75 5.98 29.52
C GLU A 260 -14.09 6.73 29.50
N THR A 261 -14.98 6.39 28.56
CA THR A 261 -16.37 6.88 28.55
C THR A 261 -17.25 6.24 29.62
N ALA A 262 -16.92 5.04 30.10
CA ALA A 262 -17.63 4.40 31.21
C ALA A 262 -17.25 4.97 32.60
N ARG A 263 -16.10 5.66 32.72
CA ARG A 263 -15.64 6.29 33.96
C ARG A 263 -16.00 7.77 34.09
N GLY A 264 -16.29 8.47 32.98
CA GLY A 264 -16.61 9.91 32.99
C GLY A 264 -18.04 10.27 33.41
N ASN A 265 -19.00 9.34 33.29
CA ASN A 265 -20.42 9.61 33.60
C ASN A 265 -20.84 9.24 35.03
N GLY A 266 -19.90 8.82 35.88
CA GLY A 266 -20.17 8.43 37.28
C GLY A 266 -19.99 9.55 38.32
N VAL A 267 -19.59 10.76 37.93
CA VAL A 267 -19.36 11.87 38.87
C VAL A 267 -20.28 13.04 38.53
N SER A 268 -21.58 12.82 38.70
CA SER A 268 -22.54 13.88 38.98
C SER A 268 -23.28 13.55 40.27
N SER A 269 -22.98 14.32 41.31
CA SER A 269 -23.94 14.89 42.26
C SER A 269 -23.23 15.16 43.57
N VAL A 270 -23.19 16.44 43.93
CA VAL A 270 -23.26 17.04 45.28
C VAL A 270 -22.56 18.40 45.15
N ARG A 271 -23.27 19.38 44.58
CA ARG A 271 -23.08 20.76 45.01
C ARG A 271 -24.46 21.39 45.05
N GLY A 272 -24.94 21.52 46.28
CA GLY A 272 -26.31 21.88 46.60
C GLY A 272 -26.63 23.32 46.24
N ASP A 273 -27.85 23.46 45.72
CA ASP A 273 -28.63 24.69 45.82
C ASP A 273 -29.08 24.89 47.27
N THR A 274 -28.70 26.01 47.87
CA THR A 274 -29.44 26.65 48.96
C THR A 274 -29.33 28.17 48.87
N ALA A 275 -30.28 28.79 48.14
CA ALA A 275 -31.14 29.96 48.50
C ALA A 275 -30.49 31.29 48.99
N PRO A 276 -31.25 32.40 49.24
CA PRO A 276 -32.53 32.85 48.68
C PRO A 276 -32.52 34.34 48.21
N SER A 277 -33.62 34.70 47.54
CA SER A 277 -34.25 36.03 47.34
C SER A 277 -33.68 37.29 48.02
N ARG A 278 -33.60 38.38 47.24
CA ARG A 278 -34.35 39.63 47.48
C ARG A 278 -34.51 40.41 46.18
#